data_AF-A0A7S1ILU5-F1
#
_entry.id   AF-A0A7S1ILU5-F1
#
_cell.length_a   1.000
_cell.length_b   1.000
_cell.length_c   1.000
_cell.angle_alpha   90.00
_cell.angle_beta   90.00
_cell.angle_gamma   90.00
#
_symmetry.space_group_name_H-M   'P 1'
#
loop_
_entity.id
_entity.type
_entity.pdbx_description
1 polymer ?
#
loop_
_entity_poly.entity_id
_entity_poly.type
_entity_poly.pdbx_seq_one_letter_code
_entity_poly.pdbx_strand_id
1 'polypeptide(L)'
;ERLNMQPVETCGIYRQRQPWHVQLSKAIHYAISHDDGAKPEGWCKADCLLMGVSRVGKSPLSMYMATLGYRVANYPICPGVVMPDAFSLIERGRCFGLTIEPDILAAHRAHRVAGKTSRLGEIEGGCSLENYVDVNQIFAEVEEVEKFYRQKKITKVDVTGLPVQAIAKKIIRILTNRYGEDVEHPKSPDDLPKSPASQPLSPSSKSPLTQRYVPRNAWTDGFCLMPGTRPTKSVHIYIITTGVGLSGERLVSTICGQFLDARTEVEICSYANEMNLPWLVEAAAANQGVIAHTLVRSDLRSQIKDLCQEHGIPCVDVYSPLLNAISASLGLQPLECTASYQRWDAEYFHFVKAVEFALEHDDGMYPSGWCHADAVLLGTEMVGKSALSVFLGTMGRKVANLRYNPGEPLSTDHLKHLQQVDKRRAFGLVSRRPGGPDIPRVTQDLLALCGTVIDCTNKPLESCANLILQHLHTSFAAADDEIQVVHKNNSMQA
;
A
#
# COMPACT_ATOMS: atom_id res chain seq x y z
N GLU A 1 -10.11 -21.21 -29.42
CA GLU A 1 -10.68 -21.59 -30.73
C GLU A 1 -10.39 -20.59 -31.86
N ARG A 2 -10.70 -19.28 -31.75
CA ARG A 2 -10.40 -18.29 -32.82
C ARG A 2 -8.91 -18.06 -33.14
N LEU A 3 -7.99 -18.50 -32.29
CA LEU A 3 -6.54 -18.23 -32.38
C LEU A 3 -5.69 -19.47 -32.73
N ASN A 4 -6.31 -20.64 -32.89
CA ASN A 4 -5.68 -21.89 -33.30
C ASN A 4 -4.36 -22.29 -32.61
N MET A 5 -4.24 -22.05 -31.29
CA MET A 5 -3.08 -22.45 -30.49
C MET A 5 -3.50 -22.94 -29.10
N GLN A 6 -2.66 -23.78 -28.49
CA GLN A 6 -2.82 -24.31 -27.13
C GLN A 6 -2.12 -23.38 -26.11
N PRO A 7 -2.70 -23.17 -24.91
CA PRO A 7 -2.12 -22.32 -23.87
C PRO A 7 -0.82 -22.90 -23.29
N VAL A 8 0.06 -22.02 -22.82
CA VAL A 8 1.34 -22.41 -22.21
C VAL A 8 1.14 -22.60 -20.71
N GLU A 9 1.09 -23.85 -20.27
CA GLU A 9 0.72 -24.28 -18.92
C GLU A 9 1.87 -24.21 -17.89
N THR A 10 2.56 -23.08 -17.77
CA THR A 10 3.63 -22.92 -16.76
C THR A 10 3.48 -21.66 -15.91
N CYS A 11 3.47 -21.84 -14.58
CA CYS A 11 3.43 -20.77 -13.59
C CYS A 11 4.83 -20.16 -13.33
N GLY A 12 4.90 -18.84 -13.07
CA GLY A 12 6.05 -18.22 -12.40
C GLY A 12 7.08 -17.46 -13.27
N ILE A 13 6.78 -17.19 -14.55
CA ILE A 13 7.70 -16.49 -15.47
C ILE A 13 8.06 -15.06 -15.00
N TYR A 14 7.26 -14.44 -14.14
CA TYR A 14 7.45 -13.07 -13.62
C TYR A 14 8.67 -12.89 -12.69
N ARG A 15 9.25 -13.97 -12.15
CA ARG A 15 10.28 -13.88 -11.08
C ARG A 15 11.69 -13.54 -11.53
N GLN A 16 12.00 -13.58 -12.82
CA GLN A 16 13.41 -13.73 -13.23
C GLN A 16 14.19 -12.48 -13.65
N ARG A 17 13.65 -11.25 -13.70
CA ARG A 17 14.47 -10.07 -14.04
C ARG A 17 13.97 -8.74 -13.41
N GLN A 18 14.92 -7.92 -12.90
CA GLN A 18 14.94 -6.42 -12.83
C GLN A 18 14.87 -5.66 -11.44
N PRO A 19 15.51 -4.45 -11.33
CA PRO A 19 15.87 -3.66 -10.12
C PRO A 19 14.76 -3.01 -9.27
N TRP A 20 13.50 -3.39 -9.45
CA TRP A 20 12.35 -2.76 -8.77
C TRP A 20 12.37 -2.93 -7.24
N HIS A 21 12.89 -4.05 -6.73
CA HIS A 21 12.96 -4.33 -5.28
C HIS A 21 13.86 -3.34 -4.52
N VAL A 22 14.93 -2.86 -5.15
CA VAL A 22 15.81 -1.84 -4.54
C VAL A 22 15.08 -0.50 -4.48
N GLN A 23 14.26 -0.19 -5.48
CA GLN A 23 13.45 1.03 -5.49
C GLN A 23 12.37 0.98 -4.40
N LEU A 24 11.73 -0.17 -4.19
CA LEU A 24 10.77 -0.40 -3.11
C LEU A 24 11.37 -0.11 -1.72
N SER A 25 12.48 -0.75 -1.38
CA SER A 25 13.13 -0.56 -0.09
C SER A 25 13.57 0.90 0.11
N LYS A 26 14.04 1.57 -0.95
CA LYS A 26 14.38 3.00 -0.92
C LYS A 26 13.15 3.88 -0.70
N ALA A 27 12.03 3.57 -1.35
CA ALA A 27 10.78 4.31 -1.21
C ALA A 27 10.22 4.20 0.22
N ILE A 28 10.22 2.99 0.80
CA ILE A 28 9.76 2.78 2.17
C ILE A 28 10.67 3.51 3.18
N HIS A 29 12.00 3.39 3.05
CA HIS A 29 12.91 4.16 3.92
C HIS A 29 12.74 5.68 3.76
N TYR A 30 12.48 6.15 2.53
CA TYR A 30 12.17 7.55 2.30
C TYR A 30 10.90 7.97 3.04
N ALA A 31 9.81 7.21 2.91
CA ALA A 31 8.54 7.52 3.58
C ALA A 31 8.66 7.50 5.10
N ILE A 32 9.35 6.51 5.69
CA ILE A 32 9.60 6.46 7.14
C ILE A 32 10.38 7.70 7.61
N SER A 33 11.41 8.10 6.87
CA SER A 33 12.26 9.24 7.25
C SER A 33 11.66 10.62 7.00
N HIS A 34 10.55 10.70 6.25
CA HIS A 34 9.82 11.93 5.92
C HIS A 34 8.35 11.88 6.35
N ASP A 35 8.01 11.00 7.30
CA ASP A 35 6.70 10.98 7.94
C ASP A 35 6.55 12.21 8.86
N ASP A 36 5.33 12.70 9.01
CA ASP A 36 4.95 13.85 9.85
C ASP A 36 5.84 15.12 9.73
N GLY A 37 6.29 15.44 8.52
CA GLY A 37 7.01 16.68 8.22
C GLY A 37 8.49 16.63 8.57
N ALA A 38 9.02 15.45 8.92
CA ALA A 38 10.44 15.26 9.12
C ALA A 38 11.24 15.61 7.83
N LYS A 39 12.37 16.29 8.02
CA LYS A 39 13.35 16.64 6.97
C LYS A 39 12.77 17.34 5.74
N PRO A 40 12.23 18.58 5.86
CA PRO A 40 11.67 19.32 4.74
C PRO A 40 12.63 19.50 3.56
N GLU A 41 13.93 19.59 3.84
CA GLU A 41 15.02 19.68 2.85
C GLU A 41 14.98 18.57 1.78
N GLY A 42 14.44 17.40 2.14
CA GLY A 42 14.34 16.25 1.24
C GLY A 42 13.16 16.29 0.28
N TRP A 43 12.19 17.19 0.45
CA TRP A 43 10.92 17.19 -0.30
C TRP A 43 11.07 17.31 -1.81
N CYS A 44 12.15 17.92 -2.31
CA CYS A 44 12.44 17.98 -3.74
C CYS A 44 12.66 16.59 -4.37
N LYS A 45 12.92 15.56 -3.55
CA LYS A 45 13.08 14.16 -3.95
C LYS A 45 11.79 13.34 -3.87
N ALA A 46 10.71 13.93 -3.35
CA ALA A 46 9.43 13.26 -3.19
C ALA A 46 8.70 13.13 -4.53
N ASP A 47 8.17 11.94 -4.81
CA ASP A 47 7.22 11.76 -5.90
C ASP A 47 5.86 12.37 -5.56
N CYS A 48 5.54 12.41 -4.26
CA CYS A 48 4.28 12.87 -3.71
C CYS A 48 4.50 13.50 -2.32
N LEU A 49 3.94 14.68 -2.09
CA LEU A 49 3.84 15.30 -0.76
C LEU A 49 2.37 15.30 -0.33
N LEU A 50 2.06 14.52 0.70
CA LEU A 50 0.75 14.45 1.32
C LEU A 50 0.64 15.46 2.45
N MET A 51 -0.42 16.25 2.42
CA MET A 51 -0.71 17.27 3.42
C MET A 51 -2.10 17.06 4.01
N GLY A 52 -2.29 17.46 5.27
CA GLY A 52 -3.62 17.52 5.87
C GLY A 52 -3.62 17.39 7.38
N VAL A 53 -4.81 17.54 7.94
CA VAL A 53 -5.08 17.53 9.38
C VAL A 53 -4.68 16.20 10.03
N SER A 54 -4.48 16.20 11.35
CA SER A 54 -4.17 14.96 12.09
C SER A 54 -5.30 13.94 11.93
N ARG A 55 -4.96 12.67 11.74
CA ARG A 55 -5.89 11.52 11.57
C ARG A 55 -6.68 11.43 10.25
N VAL A 56 -6.32 12.24 9.25
CA VAL A 56 -6.83 12.07 7.87
C VAL A 56 -6.27 10.85 7.12
N GLY A 57 -5.32 10.10 7.72
CA GLY A 57 -4.77 8.87 7.12
C GLY A 57 -3.48 9.05 6.29
N LYS A 58 -2.72 10.14 6.50
CA LYS A 58 -1.45 10.44 5.80
C LYS A 58 -0.42 9.31 5.90
N SER A 59 -0.02 8.93 7.13
CA SER A 59 1.04 7.93 7.34
C SER A 59 0.68 6.57 6.75
N PRO A 60 -0.52 5.99 7.02
CA PRO A 60 -0.92 4.73 6.38
C PRO A 60 -0.94 4.81 4.84
N LEU A 61 -1.39 5.93 4.28
CA LEU A 61 -1.40 6.15 2.84
C LEU A 61 0.00 6.25 2.25
N SER A 62 0.88 7.02 2.88
CA SER A 62 2.28 7.19 2.44
C SER A 62 3.04 5.87 2.46
N MET A 63 2.86 5.06 3.52
CA MET A 63 3.50 3.76 3.64
C MET A 63 2.99 2.79 2.59
N TYR A 64 1.68 2.76 2.35
CA TYR A 64 1.11 1.95 1.27
C TYR A 64 1.60 2.39 -0.12
N MET A 65 1.64 3.69 -0.41
CA MET A 65 2.21 4.17 -1.67
C MET A 65 3.70 3.85 -1.79
N ALA A 66 4.44 3.86 -0.68
CA ALA A 66 5.83 3.45 -0.66
C ALA A 66 6.01 1.96 -0.94
N THR A 67 5.07 1.08 -0.53
CA THR A 67 5.08 -0.33 -0.95
C THR A 67 4.76 -0.53 -2.44
N LEU A 68 4.26 0.51 -3.11
CA LEU A 68 4.13 0.57 -4.57
C LEU A 68 5.34 1.22 -5.26
N GLY A 69 6.36 1.62 -4.49
CA GLY A 69 7.61 2.20 -5.01
C GLY A 69 7.67 3.73 -5.04
N TYR A 70 6.66 4.44 -4.52
CA TYR A 70 6.63 5.91 -4.52
C TYR A 70 7.32 6.51 -3.29
N ARG A 71 8.20 7.49 -3.50
CA ARG A 71 8.80 8.30 -2.43
C ARG A 71 7.78 9.33 -1.95
N VAL A 72 7.05 8.98 -0.89
CA VAL A 72 6.01 9.85 -0.34
C VAL A 72 6.53 10.56 0.91
N ALA A 73 6.36 11.87 0.98
CA ALA A 73 6.59 12.66 2.18
C ALA A 73 5.25 13.11 2.76
N ASN A 74 5.16 13.23 4.09
CA ASN A 74 3.97 13.74 4.77
C ASN A 74 4.29 15.09 5.40
N TYR A 75 3.30 15.98 5.44
CA TYR A 75 3.38 17.21 6.20
C TYR A 75 2.04 17.49 6.90
N PRO A 76 2.01 17.52 8.24
CA PRO A 76 0.79 17.86 8.97
C PRO A 76 0.45 19.33 8.74
N ILE A 77 -0.82 19.61 8.41
CA ILE A 77 -1.32 20.99 8.29
C ILE A 77 -2.31 21.23 9.42
N CYS A 78 -2.08 22.32 10.15
CA CYS A 78 -3.01 22.92 11.10
C CYS A 78 -3.35 24.35 10.66
N PRO A 79 -4.47 24.90 11.16
CA PRO A 79 -4.79 26.33 11.07
C PRO A 79 -3.58 27.23 11.37
N GLY A 80 -3.40 28.26 10.56
CA GLY A 80 -2.30 29.23 10.71
C GLY A 80 -0.88 28.72 10.42
N VAL A 81 -0.68 27.50 9.90
CA VAL A 81 0.66 26.95 9.68
C VAL A 81 1.48 27.77 8.67
N VAL A 82 2.74 28.04 9.01
CA VAL A 82 3.73 28.62 8.10
C VAL A 82 4.47 27.49 7.38
N MET A 83 4.36 27.45 6.05
CA MET A 83 5.05 26.43 5.25
C MET A 83 6.57 26.66 5.27
N PRO A 84 7.37 25.60 5.43
CA PRO A 84 8.83 25.68 5.30
C PRO A 84 9.26 26.16 3.91
N ASP A 85 10.42 26.79 3.81
CA ASP A 85 10.99 27.26 2.53
C ASP A 85 11.14 26.14 1.51
N ALA A 86 11.40 24.90 1.97
CA ALA A 86 11.46 23.73 1.12
C ALA A 86 10.16 23.45 0.33
N PHE A 87 9.02 23.98 0.79
CA PHE A 87 7.76 23.92 0.03
C PHE A 87 7.86 24.68 -1.30
N SER A 88 8.75 25.67 -1.44
CA SER A 88 8.98 26.34 -2.72
C SER A 88 9.76 25.47 -3.72
N LEU A 89 10.52 24.49 -3.23
CA LEU A 89 11.38 23.62 -4.05
C LEU A 89 10.63 22.43 -4.65
N ILE A 90 9.49 22.06 -4.08
CA ILE A 90 8.67 20.95 -4.60
C ILE A 90 7.64 21.43 -5.63
N GLU A 91 7.53 20.70 -6.74
CA GLU A 91 6.55 20.95 -7.79
C GLU A 91 5.11 20.85 -7.27
N ARG A 92 4.29 21.87 -7.51
CA ARG A 92 2.89 21.92 -7.05
C ARG A 92 2.05 20.75 -7.56
N GLY A 93 2.37 20.22 -8.74
CA GLY A 93 1.71 19.04 -9.31
C GLY A 93 1.97 17.73 -8.54
N ARG A 94 2.89 17.72 -7.58
CA ARG A 94 3.18 16.59 -6.68
C ARG A 94 2.62 16.77 -5.27
N CYS A 95 1.98 17.92 -5.00
CA CYS A 95 1.40 18.25 -3.70
C CYS A 95 -0.09 17.90 -3.64
N PHE A 96 -0.46 17.07 -2.67
CA PHE A 96 -1.83 16.60 -2.46
C PHE A 96 -2.31 16.93 -1.05
N GLY A 97 -3.40 17.70 -0.97
CA GLY A 97 -4.07 18.03 0.27
C GLY A 97 -5.21 17.06 0.53
N LEU A 98 -5.07 16.21 1.54
CA LEU A 98 -6.10 15.29 1.98
C LEU A 98 -7.17 16.07 2.76
N THR A 99 -8.43 15.79 2.46
CA THR A 99 -9.60 16.31 3.18
C THR A 99 -10.56 15.18 3.52
N ILE A 100 -11.35 15.35 4.57
CA ILE A 100 -12.24 14.33 5.12
C ILE A 100 -13.45 15.01 5.76
N GLU A 101 -14.61 14.36 5.73
CA GLU A 101 -15.79 14.84 6.46
C GLU A 101 -15.50 14.93 7.98
N PRO A 102 -15.88 16.04 8.65
CA PRO A 102 -15.60 16.26 10.08
C PRO A 102 -16.10 15.15 11.00
N ASP A 103 -17.27 14.57 10.73
CA ASP A 103 -17.85 13.50 11.55
C ASP A 103 -16.98 12.24 11.54
N ILE A 104 -16.49 11.84 10.35
CA ILE A 104 -15.59 10.70 10.19
C ILE A 104 -14.23 10.97 10.84
N LEU A 105 -13.75 12.21 10.75
CA LEU A 105 -12.50 12.60 11.39
C LEU A 105 -12.60 12.58 12.92
N ALA A 106 -13.71 13.07 13.49
CA ALA A 106 -13.99 12.99 14.92
C ALA A 106 -13.99 11.53 15.39
N ALA A 107 -14.62 10.66 14.61
CA ALA A 107 -14.60 9.22 14.77
C ALA A 107 -13.18 8.62 14.82
N HIS A 108 -12.31 8.96 13.85
CA HIS A 108 -10.92 8.53 13.84
C HIS A 108 -10.13 9.06 15.05
N ARG A 109 -10.36 10.31 15.45
CA ARG A 109 -9.72 10.94 16.60
C ARG A 109 -10.15 10.28 17.92
N ALA A 110 -11.45 10.00 18.08
CA ALA A 110 -11.99 9.28 19.22
C ALA A 110 -11.40 7.87 19.34
N HIS A 111 -11.24 7.15 18.22
CA HIS A 111 -10.62 5.83 18.22
C HIS A 111 -9.13 5.85 18.62
N ARG A 112 -8.38 6.88 18.22
CA ARG A 112 -6.99 7.09 18.69
C ARG A 112 -6.97 7.28 20.21
N VAL A 113 -7.88 8.08 20.74
CA VAL A 113 -7.98 8.36 22.19
C VAL A 113 -8.36 7.09 22.95
N ALA A 114 -9.36 6.35 22.48
CA ALA A 114 -9.82 5.11 23.09
C ALA A 114 -8.77 3.99 23.06
N GLY A 115 -7.92 3.93 22.03
CA GLY A 115 -6.81 3.00 21.93
C GLY A 115 -5.63 3.32 22.87
N LYS A 116 -5.57 4.54 23.42
CA LYS A 116 -4.57 4.97 24.41
C LYS A 116 -5.07 4.72 25.84
N THR A 117 -5.47 3.50 26.17
CA THR A 117 -5.64 3.10 27.58
C THR A 117 -4.24 3.08 28.21
N SER A 118 -3.91 4.07 29.05
CA SER A 118 -2.65 4.26 29.81
C SER A 118 -1.52 5.14 29.23
N ARG A 119 -1.81 6.20 28.46
CA ARG A 119 -0.78 7.25 28.23
C ARG A 119 -1.33 8.65 28.52
N LEU A 120 -1.01 9.14 29.72
CA LEU A 120 -1.02 10.56 30.07
C LEU A 120 -0.08 11.32 29.14
N GLY A 121 -0.59 12.39 28.52
CA GLY A 121 0.19 13.52 28.03
C GLY A 121 0.98 13.29 26.76
N GLU A 122 0.34 13.51 25.61
CA GLU A 122 0.85 14.33 24.49
C GLU A 122 -0.18 14.22 23.35
N ILE A 123 -1.12 15.18 23.36
CA ILE A 123 -1.95 15.47 22.20
C ILE A 123 -1.06 16.32 21.31
N GLU A 124 -0.63 15.79 20.17
CA GLU A 124 0.08 16.54 19.13
C GLU A 124 -0.68 17.86 18.87
N GLY A 125 -0.01 19.00 19.10
CA GLY A 125 -0.55 20.33 18.77
C GLY A 125 -1.18 21.14 19.90
N GLY A 126 -1.08 20.73 21.17
CA GLY A 126 -1.44 21.60 22.31
C GLY A 126 -2.94 21.84 22.53
N CYS A 127 -3.82 21.13 21.82
CA CYS A 127 -5.27 21.15 22.06
C CYS A 127 -5.66 20.28 23.26
N SER A 128 -6.68 20.70 24.03
CA SER A 128 -7.30 19.85 25.04
C SER A 128 -7.97 18.61 24.39
N LEU A 129 -8.09 17.52 25.15
CA LEU A 129 -8.67 16.26 24.66
C LEU A 129 -10.13 16.46 24.18
N GLU A 130 -10.87 17.35 24.85
CA GLU A 130 -12.25 17.73 24.54
C GLU A 130 -12.33 18.48 23.19
N ASN A 131 -11.42 19.42 22.96
CA ASN A 131 -11.32 20.19 21.72
C ASN A 131 -10.89 19.32 20.53
N TYR A 132 -10.05 18.31 20.76
CA TYR A 132 -9.52 17.44 19.71
C TYR A 132 -10.59 16.57 19.04
N VAL A 133 -11.65 16.18 19.77
CA VAL A 133 -12.76 15.37 19.25
C VAL A 133 -14.05 16.18 18.99
N ASP A 134 -14.05 17.48 19.32
CA ASP A 134 -15.19 18.37 19.10
C ASP A 134 -15.41 18.61 17.59
N VAL A 135 -16.59 18.23 17.10
CA VAL A 135 -16.93 18.27 15.67
C VAL A 135 -16.94 19.70 15.12
N ASN A 136 -17.33 20.71 15.92
CA ASN A 136 -17.36 22.09 15.45
C ASN A 136 -15.95 22.66 15.27
N GLN A 137 -15.03 22.33 16.18
CA GLN A 137 -13.63 22.71 16.04
C GLN A 137 -12.96 21.98 14.87
N ILE A 138 -13.26 20.69 14.70
CA ILE A 138 -12.79 19.90 13.55
C ILE A 138 -13.31 20.51 12.24
N PHE A 139 -14.58 20.92 12.18
CA PHE A 139 -15.15 21.58 11.01
C PHE A 139 -14.36 22.84 10.66
N ALA A 140 -14.13 23.74 11.63
CA ALA A 140 -13.37 24.97 11.42
C ALA A 140 -11.92 24.68 10.97
N GLU A 141 -11.28 23.69 11.59
CA GLU A 141 -9.93 23.23 11.24
C GLU A 141 -9.86 22.78 9.78
N VAL A 142 -10.75 21.87 9.38
CA VAL A 142 -10.81 21.34 8.01
C VAL A 142 -11.10 22.46 7.00
N GLU A 143 -12.05 23.36 7.30
CA GLU A 143 -12.41 24.46 6.42
C GLU A 143 -11.23 25.41 6.16
N GLU A 144 -10.45 25.72 7.19
CA GLU A 144 -9.26 26.57 7.08
C GLU A 144 -8.17 25.90 6.25
N VAL A 145 -7.91 24.60 6.49
CA VAL A 145 -6.97 23.81 5.68
C VAL A 145 -7.41 23.75 4.22
N GLU A 146 -8.70 23.61 3.93
CA GLU A 146 -9.21 23.65 2.56
C GLU A 146 -9.05 25.02 1.89
N LYS A 147 -9.22 26.12 2.65
CA LYS A 147 -8.92 27.48 2.17
C LYS A 147 -7.43 27.60 1.80
N PHE A 148 -6.55 27.07 2.64
CA PHE A 148 -5.12 27.01 2.37
C PHE A 148 -4.80 26.23 1.07
N TYR A 149 -5.43 25.07 0.84
CA TYR A 149 -5.24 24.31 -0.40
C TYR A 149 -5.60 25.12 -1.65
N ARG A 150 -6.73 25.84 -1.61
CA ARG A 150 -7.17 26.72 -2.71
C ARG A 150 -6.16 27.84 -2.96
N GLN A 151 -5.71 28.52 -1.90
CA GLN A 151 -4.77 29.64 -2.01
C GLN A 151 -3.41 29.21 -2.56
N LYS A 152 -2.90 28.04 -2.15
CA LYS A 152 -1.59 27.52 -2.57
C LYS A 152 -1.65 26.63 -3.82
N LYS A 153 -2.82 26.50 -4.45
CA LYS A 153 -3.07 25.67 -5.65
C LYS A 153 -2.65 24.20 -5.45
N ILE A 154 -2.95 23.66 -4.28
CA ILE A 154 -2.70 22.26 -3.92
C ILE A 154 -3.84 21.39 -4.45
N THR A 155 -3.53 20.19 -4.93
CA THR A 155 -4.56 19.27 -5.43
C THR A 155 -5.31 18.66 -4.24
N LYS A 156 -6.59 19.01 -4.08
CA LYS A 156 -7.41 18.44 -3.01
C LYS A 156 -7.84 17.00 -3.35
N VAL A 157 -7.68 16.09 -2.38
CA VAL A 157 -8.13 14.70 -2.47
C VAL A 157 -9.03 14.40 -1.28
N ASP A 158 -10.31 14.21 -1.54
CA ASP A 158 -11.26 13.71 -0.55
C ASP A 158 -11.03 12.22 -0.29
N VAL A 159 -10.85 11.88 0.99
CA VAL A 159 -10.58 10.52 1.49
C VAL A 159 -11.78 9.90 2.23
N THR A 160 -12.90 10.61 2.32
CA THR A 160 -14.04 10.21 3.15
C THR A 160 -14.59 8.85 2.73
N GLY A 161 -14.65 7.91 3.69
CA GLY A 161 -15.16 6.55 3.46
C GLY A 161 -14.31 5.71 2.49
N LEU A 162 -13.14 6.19 2.07
CA LEU A 162 -12.30 5.50 1.11
C LEU A 162 -11.20 4.69 1.81
N PRO A 163 -10.96 3.44 1.39
CA PRO A 163 -9.81 2.69 1.87
C PRO A 163 -8.51 3.27 1.29
N VAL A 164 -7.40 3.06 1.99
CA VAL A 164 -6.07 3.58 1.61
C VAL A 164 -5.70 3.25 0.15
N GLN A 165 -6.01 2.04 -0.30
CA GLN A 165 -5.71 1.59 -1.65
C GLN A 165 -6.44 2.40 -2.72
N ALA A 166 -7.69 2.81 -2.45
CA ALA A 166 -8.48 3.64 -3.35
C ALA A 166 -7.91 5.05 -3.45
N ILE A 167 -7.51 5.62 -2.31
CA ILE A 167 -6.92 6.95 -2.24
C ILE A 167 -5.58 6.96 -2.98
N ALA A 168 -4.72 5.97 -2.73
CA ALA A 168 -3.44 5.81 -3.41
C ALA A 168 -3.62 5.76 -4.93
N LYS A 169 -4.57 4.95 -5.41
CA LYS A 169 -4.88 4.84 -6.84
C LYS A 169 -5.35 6.16 -7.45
N LYS A 170 -6.18 6.91 -6.73
CA LYS A 170 -6.64 8.24 -7.16
C LYS A 170 -5.46 9.21 -7.31
N ILE A 171 -4.54 9.22 -6.35
CA ILE A 171 -3.33 10.06 -6.40
C ILE A 171 -2.41 9.62 -7.54
N ILE A 172 -2.14 8.33 -7.67
CA ILE A 172 -1.31 7.76 -8.74
C ILE A 172 -1.88 8.12 -10.10
N ARG A 173 -3.19 7.94 -10.33
CA ARG A 173 -3.84 8.35 -11.59
C ARG A 173 -3.61 9.83 -11.92
N ILE A 174 -3.70 10.70 -10.91
CA ILE A 174 -3.42 12.14 -11.10
C ILE A 174 -1.95 12.38 -11.45
N LEU A 175 -1.01 11.71 -10.78
CA LEU A 175 0.42 11.79 -11.09
C LEU A 175 0.71 11.28 -12.50
N THR A 176 0.17 10.13 -12.88
CA THR A 176 0.32 9.53 -14.21
C THR A 176 -0.21 10.44 -15.30
N ASN A 177 -1.38 11.05 -15.09
CA ASN A 177 -1.93 12.02 -16.05
C ASN A 177 -1.07 13.27 -16.21
N ARG A 178 -0.29 13.66 -15.18
CA ARG A 178 0.56 14.85 -15.19
C ARG A 178 1.95 14.60 -15.78
N TYR A 179 2.53 13.43 -15.48
CA TYR A 179 3.94 13.14 -15.74
C TYR A 179 4.17 11.94 -16.66
N GLY A 180 3.11 11.23 -17.07
CA GLY A 180 3.20 10.00 -17.87
C GLY A 180 3.23 8.73 -17.01
N GLU A 181 3.25 7.58 -17.67
CA GLU A 181 3.31 6.28 -17.00
C GLU A 181 4.60 6.13 -16.17
N ASP A 182 5.74 6.55 -16.71
CA ASP A 182 6.98 6.65 -15.94
C ASP A 182 6.93 7.92 -15.07
N VAL A 183 6.49 7.78 -13.81
CA VAL A 183 6.72 8.87 -12.83
C VAL A 183 8.23 8.97 -12.63
N GLU A 184 8.90 9.81 -13.43
CA GLU A 184 10.33 10.05 -13.27
C GLU A 184 10.57 10.54 -11.84
N HIS A 185 11.27 9.71 -11.06
CA HIS A 185 11.74 10.10 -9.74
C HIS A 185 12.62 11.35 -9.90
N PRO A 186 12.42 12.40 -9.07
CA PRO A 186 13.30 13.55 -9.10
C PRO A 186 14.76 13.10 -8.88
N LYS A 187 15.63 13.39 -9.85
CA LYS A 187 17.06 13.02 -9.81
C LYS A 187 17.79 13.93 -8.82
N SER A 188 18.57 13.36 -7.90
CA SER A 188 19.43 14.18 -7.05
C SER A 188 20.73 14.56 -7.76
N PRO A 189 21.42 15.63 -7.34
CA PRO A 189 22.78 15.94 -7.80
C PRO A 189 23.78 14.81 -7.55
N ASP A 190 23.56 13.99 -6.51
CA ASP A 190 24.39 12.85 -6.14
C ASP A 190 24.08 11.57 -6.95
N ASP A 191 22.91 11.51 -7.59
CA ASP A 191 22.49 10.39 -8.46
C ASP A 191 23.00 10.55 -9.90
N LEU A 192 23.64 11.68 -10.22
CA LEU A 192 24.34 11.86 -11.49
C LEU A 192 25.63 11.03 -11.47
N PRO A 193 25.94 10.28 -12.55
CA PRO A 193 27.21 9.58 -12.63
C PRO A 193 28.35 10.57 -12.45
N LYS A 194 29.20 10.33 -11.44
CA LYS A 194 30.42 11.12 -11.21
C LYS A 194 31.23 11.05 -12.50
N SER A 195 31.37 12.20 -13.16
CA SER A 195 32.10 12.37 -14.41
C SER A 195 33.50 11.74 -14.30
N PRO A 196 33.90 10.82 -15.20
CA PRO A 196 35.30 10.46 -15.33
C PRO A 196 36.07 11.65 -15.93
N ALA A 197 37.29 11.84 -15.45
CA ALA A 197 38.17 12.97 -15.75
C ALA A 197 38.25 13.34 -17.25
N SER A 198 38.30 14.66 -17.46
CA SER A 198 38.48 15.42 -18.70
C SER A 198 39.33 14.78 -19.80
N GLN A 199 38.77 14.72 -21.01
CA GLN A 199 39.53 14.78 -22.27
C GLN A 199 38.94 15.88 -23.18
N PRO A 200 39.76 16.57 -24.00
CA PRO A 200 39.36 17.79 -24.68
C PRO A 200 38.48 17.50 -25.91
N LEU A 201 37.43 18.31 -26.05
CA LEU A 201 36.44 18.26 -27.13
C LEU A 201 36.99 18.81 -28.45
N SER A 202 36.74 18.09 -29.55
CA SER A 202 36.69 18.65 -30.91
C SER A 202 35.23 18.77 -31.38
N PRO A 203 34.88 19.78 -32.19
CA PRO A 203 33.49 20.09 -32.51
C PRO A 203 32.96 19.28 -33.72
N SER A 204 31.65 19.05 -33.68
CA SER A 204 30.80 18.53 -34.77
C SER A 204 30.78 17.01 -34.98
N SER A 205 29.73 16.37 -34.51
CA SER A 205 28.60 15.93 -35.35
C SER A 205 27.62 15.17 -34.46
N LYS A 206 26.34 15.36 -34.73
CA LYS A 206 25.18 14.84 -33.98
C LYS A 206 25.43 13.40 -33.49
N SER A 207 25.45 13.18 -32.18
CA SER A 207 25.57 11.82 -31.64
C SER A 207 24.24 11.06 -31.81
N PRO A 208 24.21 9.93 -32.54
CA PRO A 208 23.19 8.92 -32.35
C PRO A 208 23.61 8.11 -31.12
N LEU A 209 22.79 8.10 -30.06
CA LEU A 209 22.73 7.11 -28.97
C LEU A 209 21.94 7.71 -27.79
N THR A 210 20.63 7.84 -27.96
CA THR A 210 19.69 7.78 -26.85
C THR A 210 18.95 6.46 -26.97
N GLN A 211 19.59 5.38 -26.49
CA GLN A 211 18.83 4.21 -26.08
C GLN A 211 18.00 4.63 -24.87
N ARG A 212 16.79 5.13 -25.15
CA ARG A 212 15.72 5.34 -24.17
C ARG A 212 15.41 3.99 -23.52
N TYR A 213 15.95 3.78 -22.33
CA TYR A 213 15.53 2.70 -21.46
C TYR A 213 14.29 3.18 -20.70
N VAL A 214 13.13 2.63 -21.08
CA VAL A 214 11.81 2.85 -20.49
C VAL A 214 11.62 1.80 -19.37
N PRO A 215 11.58 2.17 -18.08
CA PRO A 215 11.25 1.21 -17.03
C PRO A 215 9.72 1.07 -16.95
N ARG A 216 9.16 0.20 -17.80
CA ARG A 216 7.72 -0.14 -17.83
C ARG A 216 7.17 -0.38 -16.43
N ASN A 217 6.05 0.27 -16.14
CA ASN A 217 5.29 0.09 -14.91
C ASN A 217 4.89 -1.38 -14.69
N ALA A 218 5.36 -1.97 -13.59
CA ALA A 218 5.13 -3.37 -13.24
C ALA A 218 3.66 -3.73 -12.92
N TRP A 219 2.72 -2.76 -12.95
CA TRP A 219 1.32 -2.95 -12.58
C TRP A 219 0.31 -2.77 -13.72
N THR A 220 0.71 -2.16 -14.84
CA THR A 220 -0.16 -2.00 -16.03
C THR A 220 0.42 -2.68 -17.28
N ASP A 221 1.73 -2.92 -17.33
CA ASP A 221 2.43 -3.45 -18.52
C ASP A 221 3.02 -4.84 -18.29
N GLY A 222 2.18 -5.79 -17.88
CA GLY A 222 2.51 -7.22 -17.82
C GLY A 222 2.78 -7.88 -19.18
N PHE A 223 2.81 -7.11 -20.27
CA PHE A 223 2.99 -7.61 -21.63
C PHE A 223 4.12 -6.90 -22.36
N CYS A 224 5.29 -7.52 -22.25
CA CYS A 224 6.37 -7.25 -23.16
C CYS A 224 6.03 -7.88 -24.52
N LEU A 225 5.38 -7.12 -25.41
CA LEU A 225 5.53 -7.32 -26.85
C LEU A 225 7.03 -7.48 -27.13
N MET A 226 7.41 -8.58 -27.81
CA MET A 226 8.77 -8.77 -28.29
C MET A 226 9.22 -7.50 -29.04
N PRO A 227 10.45 -6.98 -28.84
CA PRO A 227 10.88 -5.76 -29.49
C PRO A 227 10.74 -5.89 -31.02
N GLY A 228 9.76 -5.16 -31.59
CA GLY A 228 9.43 -5.20 -33.01
C GLY A 228 7.95 -5.47 -33.34
N THR A 229 7.13 -5.97 -32.41
CA THR A 229 5.68 -6.16 -32.66
C THR A 229 4.89 -4.91 -32.27
N ARG A 230 4.17 -4.32 -33.23
CA ARG A 230 3.12 -3.33 -32.95
C ARG A 230 1.83 -4.08 -32.63
N PRO A 231 1.09 -3.73 -31.56
CA PRO A 231 -0.17 -4.39 -31.26
C PRO A 231 -1.12 -4.21 -32.45
N THR A 232 -1.66 -5.30 -32.96
CA THR A 232 -2.49 -5.29 -34.17
C THR A 232 -3.98 -5.14 -33.86
N LYS A 233 -4.37 -5.28 -32.59
CA LYS A 233 -5.74 -5.21 -32.09
C LYS A 233 -5.80 -4.47 -30.76
N SER A 234 -6.85 -3.68 -30.55
CA SER A 234 -7.13 -2.98 -29.29
C SER A 234 -8.52 -3.31 -28.77
N VAL A 235 -8.69 -3.28 -27.45
CA VAL A 235 -10.00 -3.40 -26.80
C VAL A 235 -10.07 -2.41 -25.63
N HIS A 236 -11.18 -1.68 -25.55
CA HIS A 236 -11.52 -0.84 -24.40
C HIS A 236 -12.44 -1.63 -23.47
N ILE A 237 -12.10 -1.67 -22.18
CA ILE A 237 -12.82 -2.43 -21.17
C ILE A 237 -13.27 -1.46 -20.08
N TYR A 238 -14.57 -1.43 -19.83
CA TYR A 238 -15.22 -0.59 -18.82
C TYR A 238 -15.57 -1.44 -17.60
N ILE A 239 -15.00 -1.09 -16.46
CA ILE A 239 -15.28 -1.73 -15.17
C ILE A 239 -16.32 -0.90 -14.42
N ILE A 240 -17.57 -1.34 -14.41
CA ILE A 240 -18.68 -0.64 -13.76
C ILE A 240 -18.95 -1.23 -12.38
N THR A 241 -18.84 -0.42 -11.33
CA THR A 241 -18.86 -0.87 -9.93
C THR A 241 -19.55 0.13 -9.02
N THR A 242 -20.27 -0.33 -8.00
CA THR A 242 -20.85 0.52 -6.96
C THR A 242 -19.80 1.06 -5.96
N GLY A 243 -18.65 0.40 -5.86
CA GLY A 243 -17.51 0.84 -5.04
C GLY A 243 -16.32 1.30 -5.89
N VAL A 244 -15.12 1.23 -5.32
CA VAL A 244 -13.86 1.70 -5.95
C VAL A 244 -13.49 0.91 -7.22
N GLY A 245 -13.75 -0.40 -7.26
CA GLY A 245 -13.51 -1.23 -8.45
C GLY A 245 -12.21 -2.01 -8.47
N LEU A 246 -11.46 -2.09 -7.37
CA LEU A 246 -10.20 -2.85 -7.29
C LEU A 246 -10.37 -4.35 -7.57
N SER A 247 -11.46 -4.95 -7.08
CA SER A 247 -11.74 -6.37 -7.31
C SER A 247 -11.98 -6.66 -8.80
N GLY A 248 -12.77 -5.81 -9.47
CA GLY A 248 -13.00 -5.92 -10.91
C GLY A 248 -11.71 -5.71 -11.71
N GLU A 249 -10.91 -4.70 -11.34
CA GLU A 249 -9.64 -4.41 -11.99
C GLU A 249 -8.66 -5.58 -11.92
N ARG A 250 -8.47 -6.18 -10.74
CA ARG A 250 -7.56 -7.30 -10.58
C ARG A 250 -7.94 -8.47 -11.47
N LEU A 251 -9.24 -8.80 -11.52
CA LEU A 251 -9.70 -9.90 -12.35
C LEU A 251 -9.53 -9.57 -13.84
N VAL A 252 -10.01 -8.40 -14.27
CA VAL A 252 -9.91 -7.97 -15.68
C VAL A 252 -8.45 -7.91 -16.11
N SER A 253 -7.55 -7.37 -15.29
CA SER A 253 -6.12 -7.31 -15.58
C SER A 253 -5.49 -8.69 -15.69
N THR A 254 -5.89 -9.64 -14.84
CA THR A 254 -5.43 -11.04 -14.89
C THR A 254 -5.89 -11.72 -16.18
N ILE A 255 -7.13 -11.48 -16.61
CA ILE A 255 -7.68 -12.00 -17.87
C ILE A 255 -7.02 -11.34 -19.08
N CYS A 256 -6.85 -10.01 -19.04
CA CYS A 256 -6.12 -9.26 -20.06
C CYS A 256 -4.74 -9.86 -20.22
N GLY A 257 -4.09 -10.22 -19.10
CA GLY A 257 -2.84 -10.99 -18.93
C GLY A 257 -2.70 -12.29 -19.75
N GLN A 258 -3.75 -12.74 -20.45
CA GLN A 258 -3.70 -13.84 -21.41
C GLN A 258 -3.50 -13.42 -22.89
N PHE A 259 -3.59 -12.13 -23.21
CA PHE A 259 -3.52 -11.55 -24.55
C PHE A 259 -2.29 -10.64 -24.79
N LEU A 260 -1.09 -11.23 -24.85
CA LEU A 260 0.22 -10.55 -25.00
C LEU A 260 0.33 -9.56 -26.18
N ASP A 261 -0.40 -9.79 -27.26
CA ASP A 261 -0.30 -9.02 -28.52
C ASP A 261 -1.43 -7.99 -28.72
N ALA A 262 -2.34 -7.85 -27.74
CA ALA A 262 -3.45 -6.91 -27.79
C ALA A 262 -3.19 -5.70 -26.89
N ARG A 263 -3.58 -4.51 -27.36
CA ARG A 263 -3.61 -3.31 -26.51
C ARG A 263 -4.92 -3.29 -25.73
N THR A 264 -4.85 -3.51 -24.43
CA THR A 264 -6.01 -3.46 -23.53
C THR A 264 -6.05 -2.12 -22.80
N GLU A 265 -7.11 -1.35 -22.99
CA GLU A 265 -7.35 -0.12 -22.24
C GLU A 265 -8.47 -0.36 -21.23
N VAL A 266 -8.16 -0.22 -19.94
CA VAL A 266 -9.11 -0.48 -18.85
C VAL A 266 -9.52 0.85 -18.21
N GLU A 267 -10.81 1.14 -18.25
CA GLU A 267 -11.42 2.28 -17.58
C GLU A 267 -12.29 1.82 -16.42
N ILE A 268 -12.12 2.43 -15.24
CA ILE A 268 -12.86 2.07 -14.04
C ILE A 268 -13.85 3.16 -13.69
N CYS A 269 -15.13 2.79 -13.72
CA CYS A 269 -16.28 3.63 -13.47
C CYS A 269 -16.83 3.32 -12.07
N SER A 270 -16.18 3.92 -11.07
CA SER A 270 -16.54 3.78 -9.65
C SER A 270 -17.85 4.49 -9.29
N TYR A 271 -18.52 4.01 -8.23
CA TYR A 271 -19.73 4.61 -7.66
C TYR A 271 -20.91 4.69 -8.63
N ALA A 272 -21.08 3.64 -9.44
CA ALA A 272 -22.24 3.50 -10.32
C ALA A 272 -23.55 3.44 -9.52
N ASN A 273 -24.56 4.17 -9.99
CA ASN A 273 -25.89 4.29 -9.43
C ASN A 273 -26.92 4.51 -10.55
N GLU A 274 -28.21 4.50 -10.21
CA GLU A 274 -29.32 4.59 -11.17
C GLU A 274 -29.23 5.81 -12.10
N MET A 275 -28.69 6.93 -11.62
CA MET A 275 -28.60 8.18 -12.37
C MET A 275 -27.45 8.19 -13.38
N ASN A 276 -26.30 7.61 -13.04
CA ASN A 276 -25.11 7.66 -13.91
C ASN A 276 -24.94 6.42 -14.80
N LEU A 277 -25.63 5.32 -14.50
CA LEU A 277 -25.49 4.07 -15.23
C LEU A 277 -25.80 4.18 -16.73
N PRO A 278 -26.87 4.89 -17.17
CA PRO A 278 -27.13 5.07 -18.61
C PRO A 278 -25.96 5.74 -19.34
N TRP A 279 -25.44 6.83 -18.78
CA TRP A 279 -24.31 7.57 -19.37
C TRP A 279 -23.02 6.74 -19.44
N LEU A 280 -22.76 5.89 -18.43
CA LEU A 280 -21.61 4.98 -18.43
C LEU A 280 -21.72 3.93 -19.55
N VAL A 281 -22.92 3.39 -19.77
CA VAL A 281 -23.19 2.44 -20.85
C VAL A 281 -23.08 3.11 -22.22
N GLU A 282 -23.61 4.32 -22.38
CA GLU A 282 -23.45 5.12 -23.60
C GLU A 282 -21.98 5.40 -23.93
N ALA A 283 -21.17 5.76 -22.93
CA ALA A 283 -19.73 5.99 -23.11
C ALA A 283 -19.00 4.71 -23.55
N ALA A 284 -19.36 3.56 -22.99
CA ALA A 284 -18.82 2.27 -23.44
C ALA A 284 -19.26 1.93 -24.87
N ALA A 285 -20.51 2.21 -25.21
CA ALA A 285 -21.07 1.97 -26.55
C ALA A 285 -20.34 2.78 -27.61
N ALA A 286 -20.12 4.07 -27.34
CA ALA A 286 -19.45 5.00 -28.23
C ALA A 286 -18.02 4.55 -28.57
N ASN A 287 -17.36 3.89 -27.62
CA ASN A 287 -16.00 3.36 -27.80
C ASN A 287 -15.98 1.88 -28.24
N GLN A 288 -17.13 1.29 -28.57
CA GLN A 288 -17.27 -0.14 -28.89
C GLN A 288 -16.59 -1.04 -27.84
N GLY A 289 -16.69 -0.63 -26.58
CA GLY A 289 -16.02 -1.27 -25.46
C GLY A 289 -16.71 -2.55 -25.00
N VAL A 290 -16.07 -3.24 -24.06
CA VAL A 290 -16.64 -4.36 -23.31
C VAL A 290 -16.89 -3.91 -21.88
N ILE A 291 -18.08 -4.16 -21.35
CA ILE A 291 -18.40 -3.87 -19.95
C ILE A 291 -18.17 -5.12 -19.10
N ALA A 292 -17.40 -4.97 -18.02
CA ALA A 292 -17.31 -5.92 -16.93
C ALA A 292 -17.85 -5.24 -15.66
N HIS A 293 -18.88 -5.78 -15.02
CA HIS A 293 -19.46 -5.12 -13.84
C HIS A 293 -19.41 -5.97 -12.58
N THR A 294 -19.31 -5.29 -11.43
CA THR A 294 -19.35 -5.88 -10.08
C THR A 294 -20.48 -5.30 -9.24
N LEU A 295 -21.58 -4.91 -9.90
CA LEU A 295 -22.78 -4.37 -9.26
C LEU A 295 -23.43 -5.43 -8.37
N VAL A 296 -23.72 -5.06 -7.12
CA VAL A 296 -24.26 -5.97 -6.10
C VAL A 296 -25.78 -5.87 -5.99
N ARG A 297 -26.35 -4.66 -6.13
CA ARG A 297 -27.80 -4.46 -6.05
C ARG A 297 -28.49 -5.09 -7.26
N SER A 298 -29.57 -5.81 -7.01
CA SER A 298 -30.37 -6.48 -8.05
C SER A 298 -30.96 -5.54 -9.09
N ASP A 299 -31.42 -4.36 -8.68
CA ASP A 299 -31.98 -3.33 -9.57
C ASP A 299 -30.95 -2.80 -10.58
N LEU A 300 -29.75 -2.43 -10.12
CA LEU A 300 -28.66 -1.98 -10.99
C LEU A 300 -28.18 -3.08 -11.93
N ARG A 301 -28.19 -4.35 -11.49
CA ARG A 301 -27.86 -5.51 -12.34
C ARG A 301 -28.89 -5.71 -13.45
N SER A 302 -30.18 -5.54 -13.14
CA SER A 302 -31.22 -5.57 -14.18
C SER A 302 -31.05 -4.42 -15.16
N GLN A 303 -30.89 -3.21 -14.62
CA GLN A 303 -30.77 -2.00 -15.44
C GLN A 303 -29.57 -2.04 -16.38
N ILE A 304 -28.37 -2.44 -15.92
CA ILE A 304 -27.19 -2.52 -16.80
C ILE A 304 -27.37 -3.58 -17.90
N LYS A 305 -28.04 -4.69 -17.60
CA LYS A 305 -28.30 -5.75 -18.56
C LYS A 305 -29.20 -5.26 -19.68
N ASP A 306 -30.28 -4.56 -19.32
CA ASP A 306 -31.25 -4.02 -20.28
C ASP A 306 -30.59 -2.94 -21.16
N LEU A 307 -29.84 -2.00 -20.55
CA LEU A 307 -29.11 -0.95 -21.27
C LEU A 307 -28.06 -1.54 -22.22
N CYS A 308 -27.25 -2.50 -21.78
CA CYS A 308 -26.24 -3.11 -22.65
C CYS A 308 -26.86 -3.90 -23.80
N GLN A 309 -28.02 -4.53 -23.58
CA GLN A 309 -28.75 -5.22 -24.63
C GLN A 309 -29.32 -4.23 -25.67
N GLU A 310 -29.85 -3.10 -25.22
CA GLU A 310 -30.36 -2.02 -26.09
C GLU A 310 -29.24 -1.42 -26.97
N HIS A 311 -28.07 -1.17 -26.39
CA HIS A 311 -26.92 -0.60 -27.08
C HIS A 311 -26.05 -1.63 -27.84
N GLY A 312 -26.37 -2.92 -27.74
CA GLY A 312 -25.63 -4.00 -28.42
C GLY A 312 -24.19 -4.19 -27.93
N ILE A 313 -23.91 -3.86 -26.67
CA ILE A 313 -22.56 -3.87 -26.09
C ILE A 313 -22.33 -5.17 -25.29
N PRO A 314 -21.19 -5.86 -25.45
CA PRO A 314 -20.85 -6.99 -24.61
C PRO A 314 -20.76 -6.59 -23.14
N CYS A 315 -21.52 -7.27 -22.27
CA CYS A 315 -21.60 -7.00 -20.84
C CYS A 315 -21.45 -8.30 -20.05
N VAL A 316 -20.53 -8.32 -19.07
CA VAL A 316 -20.23 -9.48 -18.23
C VAL A 316 -20.45 -9.14 -16.77
N ASP A 317 -21.33 -9.89 -16.12
CA ASP A 317 -21.45 -9.89 -14.66
C ASP A 317 -20.33 -10.76 -14.06
N VAL A 318 -19.36 -10.09 -13.45
CA VAL A 318 -18.18 -10.74 -12.88
C VAL A 318 -18.43 -11.28 -11.48
N TYR A 319 -19.46 -10.78 -10.79
CA TYR A 319 -19.64 -10.98 -9.36
C TYR A 319 -20.74 -11.97 -9.01
N SER A 320 -21.90 -11.87 -9.68
CA SER A 320 -23.10 -12.63 -9.31
C SER A 320 -22.96 -14.15 -9.38
N PRO A 321 -22.26 -14.76 -10.36
CA PRO A 321 -22.13 -16.22 -10.39
C PRO A 321 -21.50 -16.79 -9.11
N LEU A 322 -20.45 -16.14 -8.61
CA LEU A 322 -19.78 -16.52 -7.37
C LEU A 322 -20.63 -16.20 -6.14
N LEU A 323 -21.25 -15.02 -6.11
CA LEU A 323 -22.17 -14.62 -5.02
C LEU A 323 -23.30 -15.64 -4.85
N ASN A 324 -23.92 -16.06 -5.95
CA ASN A 324 -25.03 -17.01 -5.94
C ASN A 324 -24.59 -18.40 -5.48
N ALA A 325 -23.40 -18.86 -5.90
CA ALA A 325 -22.85 -20.13 -5.44
C ALA A 325 -22.58 -20.14 -3.93
N ILE A 326 -21.99 -19.05 -3.41
CA ILE A 326 -21.74 -18.88 -1.96
C ILE A 326 -23.06 -18.78 -1.19
N SER A 327 -24.01 -17.98 -1.68
CA SER A 327 -25.35 -17.84 -1.09
C SER A 327 -26.06 -19.18 -0.98
N ALA A 328 -26.04 -19.99 -2.05
CA ALA A 328 -26.62 -21.33 -2.06
C ALA A 328 -25.91 -22.27 -1.08
N SER A 329 -24.59 -22.21 -0.98
CA SER A 329 -23.82 -23.04 -0.04
C SER A 329 -24.03 -22.65 1.42
N LEU A 330 -24.24 -21.35 1.70
CA LEU A 330 -24.46 -20.85 3.06
C LEU A 330 -25.93 -20.89 3.47
N GLY A 331 -26.86 -21.02 2.51
CA GLY A 331 -28.29 -20.89 2.77
C GLY A 331 -28.71 -19.47 3.19
N LEU A 332 -27.89 -18.45 2.85
CA LEU A 332 -28.09 -17.06 3.25
C LEU A 332 -28.36 -16.19 2.03
N GLN A 333 -29.28 -15.23 2.15
CA GLN A 333 -29.50 -14.23 1.11
C GLN A 333 -28.41 -13.14 1.15
N PRO A 334 -27.92 -12.67 -0.01
CA PRO A 334 -27.02 -11.53 -0.07
C PRO A 334 -27.67 -10.28 0.55
N LEU A 335 -26.87 -9.49 1.25
CA LEU A 335 -27.34 -8.25 1.87
C LEU A 335 -27.80 -7.20 0.85
N GLU A 336 -27.34 -7.27 -0.40
CA GLU A 336 -27.58 -6.31 -1.49
C GLU A 336 -27.30 -4.82 -1.16
N CYS A 337 -26.74 -4.52 0.01
CA CYS A 337 -26.40 -3.16 0.41
C CYS A 337 -25.07 -2.72 -0.21
N THR A 338 -25.06 -1.52 -0.81
CA THR A 338 -23.84 -0.81 -1.22
C THR A 338 -23.10 -0.16 -0.06
N ALA A 339 -23.65 -0.23 1.16
CA ALA A 339 -23.32 0.58 2.32
C ALA A 339 -21.81 0.87 2.47
N SER A 340 -21.40 1.98 1.85
CA SER A 340 -20.03 2.46 1.78
C SER A 340 -19.69 3.40 2.93
N TYR A 341 -20.47 3.42 4.02
CA TYR A 341 -20.27 4.39 5.11
C TYR A 341 -20.40 3.87 6.55
N GLN A 342 -20.77 2.61 6.82
CA GLN A 342 -20.93 2.17 8.23
C GLN A 342 -20.49 0.74 8.61
N ARG A 343 -19.93 -0.05 7.70
CA ARG A 343 -18.97 -1.06 8.18
C ARG A 343 -17.63 -0.36 8.20
N TRP A 344 -17.36 0.27 9.35
CA TRP A 344 -16.01 0.58 9.80
C TRP A 344 -15.20 -0.67 9.57
N ASP A 345 -14.49 -0.69 8.43
CA ASP A 345 -13.90 -1.91 7.95
C ASP A 345 -12.88 -2.32 8.99
N ALA A 346 -13.18 -3.40 9.71
CA ALA A 346 -12.30 -3.92 10.74
C ALA A 346 -10.92 -4.17 10.11
N GLU A 347 -10.87 -4.53 8.83
CA GLU A 347 -9.65 -4.70 8.05
C GLU A 347 -8.93 -3.37 7.81
N TYR A 348 -9.63 -2.29 7.44
CA TYR A 348 -9.03 -0.94 7.34
C TYR A 348 -8.43 -0.49 8.68
N PHE A 349 -9.17 -0.58 9.78
CA PHE A 349 -8.65 -0.20 11.10
C PHE A 349 -7.53 -1.11 11.55
N HIS A 350 -7.59 -2.40 11.21
CA HIS A 350 -6.52 -3.35 11.49
C HIS A 350 -5.25 -2.98 10.72
N PHE A 351 -5.36 -2.68 9.42
CA PHE A 351 -4.29 -2.17 8.57
C PHE A 351 -3.67 -0.88 9.15
N VAL A 352 -4.50 0.13 9.44
CA VAL A 352 -4.02 1.41 9.99
C VAL A 352 -3.29 1.18 11.30
N LYS A 353 -3.88 0.41 12.22
CA LYS A 353 -3.26 0.08 13.52
C LYS A 353 -1.96 -0.69 13.35
N ALA A 354 -1.87 -1.61 12.39
CA ALA A 354 -0.67 -2.40 12.14
C ALA A 354 0.49 -1.52 11.62
N VAL A 355 0.20 -0.63 10.67
CA VAL A 355 1.20 0.32 10.15
C VAL A 355 1.61 1.32 11.23
N GLU A 356 0.67 1.93 11.96
CA GLU A 356 0.98 2.85 13.06
C GLU A 356 1.83 2.16 14.13
N PHE A 357 1.48 0.92 14.51
CA PHE A 357 2.26 0.14 15.47
C PHE A 357 3.70 -0.08 15.00
N ALA A 358 3.91 -0.38 13.71
CA ALA A 358 5.23 -0.60 13.15
C ALA A 358 6.11 0.67 13.11
N LEU A 359 5.49 1.84 12.90
CA LEU A 359 6.19 3.12 12.96
C LEU A 359 6.53 3.52 14.40
N GLU A 360 5.60 3.32 15.34
CA GLU A 360 5.79 3.66 16.75
C GLU A 360 6.85 2.75 17.42
N HIS A 361 6.93 1.47 17.04
CA HIS A 361 7.81 0.47 17.67
C HIS A 361 9.04 0.13 16.79
N ASP A 362 9.50 1.08 15.97
CA ASP A 362 10.73 0.90 15.20
C ASP A 362 11.98 1.00 16.11
N ASP A 363 13.06 0.31 15.72
CA ASP A 363 14.39 0.37 16.34
C ASP A 363 14.45 0.27 17.89
N GLY A 364 13.50 -0.46 18.48
CA GLY A 364 13.48 -0.78 19.90
C GLY A 364 12.66 0.18 20.76
N MET A 365 11.90 1.08 20.12
CA MET A 365 11.04 2.05 20.81
C MET A 365 9.83 1.36 21.47
N TYR A 366 9.43 1.90 22.63
CA TYR A 366 8.28 1.47 23.45
C TYR A 366 8.18 -0.06 23.68
N PRO A 367 9.19 -0.71 24.29
CA PRO A 367 9.22 -2.16 24.46
C PRO A 367 8.04 -2.76 25.24
N SER A 368 7.37 -1.96 26.09
CA SER A 368 6.14 -2.35 26.77
C SER A 368 5.02 -2.79 25.83
N GLY A 369 5.02 -2.33 24.56
CA GLY A 369 4.02 -2.70 23.57
C GLY A 369 4.28 -4.01 22.83
N TRP A 370 5.47 -4.61 22.96
CA TRP A 370 5.87 -5.77 22.15
C TRP A 370 5.02 -7.03 22.40
N CYS A 371 4.39 -7.16 23.58
CA CYS A 371 3.48 -8.26 23.87
C CYS A 371 2.26 -8.28 22.92
N HIS A 372 1.87 -7.10 22.40
CA HIS A 372 0.79 -6.91 21.43
C HIS A 372 1.25 -7.01 19.97
N ALA A 373 2.54 -7.24 19.72
CA ALA A 373 3.05 -7.43 18.38
C ALA A 373 2.72 -8.84 17.86
N ASP A 374 2.31 -8.92 16.60
CA ASP A 374 2.18 -10.20 15.89
C ASP A 374 3.56 -10.78 15.55
N ALA A 375 4.56 -9.91 15.34
CA ALA A 375 5.95 -10.29 15.16
C ALA A 375 6.92 -9.25 15.76
N VAL A 376 8.08 -9.73 16.24
CA VAL A 376 9.20 -8.87 16.65
C VAL A 376 10.42 -9.21 15.79
N LEU A 377 10.96 -8.23 15.07
CA LEU A 377 12.11 -8.41 14.19
C LEU A 377 13.39 -7.95 14.89
N LEU A 378 14.35 -8.84 15.05
CA LEU A 378 15.66 -8.58 15.61
C LEU A 378 16.71 -8.65 14.51
N GLY A 379 17.72 -7.79 14.54
CA GLY A 379 18.81 -7.93 13.58
C GLY A 379 19.74 -6.73 13.53
N THR A 380 20.86 -6.92 12.84
CA THR A 380 21.90 -5.89 12.71
C THR A 380 21.43 -4.70 11.88
N GLU A 381 22.21 -3.62 11.91
CA GLU A 381 21.94 -2.43 11.12
C GLU A 381 21.89 -2.75 9.61
N MET A 382 20.96 -2.14 8.89
CA MET A 382 20.77 -2.26 7.44
C MET A 382 20.26 -3.62 6.91
N VAL A 383 19.81 -4.55 7.75
CA VAL A 383 19.12 -5.77 7.27
C VAL A 383 17.71 -5.47 6.69
N GLY A 384 17.25 -4.22 6.78
CA GLY A 384 15.96 -3.79 6.22
C GLY A 384 14.76 -4.00 7.15
N LYS A 385 15.00 -4.07 8.48
CA LYS A 385 13.96 -4.27 9.51
C LYS A 385 12.79 -3.30 9.37
N SER A 386 13.06 -1.98 9.31
CA SER A 386 12.03 -0.94 9.21
C SER A 386 11.20 -1.06 7.93
N ALA A 387 11.84 -1.36 6.80
CA ALA A 387 11.12 -1.60 5.56
C ALA A 387 10.24 -2.86 5.64
N LEU A 388 10.73 -3.92 6.28
CA LEU A 388 10.02 -5.19 6.41
C LEU A 388 8.85 -5.09 7.40
N SER A 389 9.02 -4.39 8.52
CA SER A 389 7.95 -4.16 9.49
C SER A 389 6.81 -3.35 8.90
N VAL A 390 7.11 -2.27 8.17
CA VAL A 390 6.09 -1.46 7.49
C VAL A 390 5.38 -2.29 6.42
N PHE A 391 6.12 -3.06 5.62
CA PHE A 391 5.53 -3.92 4.59
C PHE A 391 4.59 -4.98 5.20
N LEU A 392 4.99 -5.65 6.27
CA LEU A 392 4.13 -6.57 7.03
C LEU A 392 2.94 -5.83 7.68
N GLY A 393 3.14 -4.60 8.13
CA GLY A 393 2.08 -3.69 8.59
C GLY A 393 1.03 -3.44 7.52
N THR A 394 1.44 -3.26 6.26
CA THR A 394 0.49 -3.12 5.15
C THR A 394 -0.32 -4.39 4.86
N MET A 395 0.12 -5.53 5.38
CA MET A 395 -0.59 -6.81 5.36
C MET A 395 -1.41 -7.04 6.65
N GLY A 396 -1.52 -6.02 7.51
CA GLY A 396 -2.29 -6.07 8.75
C GLY A 396 -1.52 -6.60 9.96
N ARG A 397 -0.21 -6.86 9.88
CA ARG A 397 0.55 -7.39 11.02
C ARG A 397 1.17 -6.29 11.86
N LYS A 398 0.93 -6.29 13.17
CA LYS A 398 1.62 -5.43 14.13
C LYS A 398 3.06 -5.93 14.31
N VAL A 399 4.03 -5.19 13.81
CA VAL A 399 5.44 -5.62 13.86
C VAL A 399 6.26 -4.63 14.66
N ALA A 400 7.02 -5.08 15.65
CA ALA A 400 8.00 -4.27 16.35
C ALA A 400 9.41 -4.62 15.87
N ASN A 401 10.33 -3.65 15.90
CA ASN A 401 11.72 -3.87 15.54
C ASN A 401 12.62 -3.69 16.76
N LEU A 402 13.69 -4.48 16.83
CA LEU A 402 14.76 -4.32 17.79
C LEU A 402 16.10 -4.39 17.05
N ARG A 403 16.91 -3.35 17.21
CA ARG A 403 18.28 -3.35 16.72
C ARG A 403 19.13 -4.27 17.58
N TYR A 404 19.89 -5.15 16.92
CA TYR A 404 20.85 -6.03 17.56
C TYR A 404 22.27 -5.65 17.10
N ASN A 405 23.13 -5.29 18.05
CA ASN A 405 24.53 -4.96 17.78
C ASN A 405 25.42 -6.10 18.29
N PRO A 406 26.16 -6.81 17.41
CA PRO A 406 26.99 -7.93 17.82
C PRO A 406 28.06 -7.52 18.84
N GLY A 407 28.11 -8.22 19.98
CA GLY A 407 29.06 -7.92 21.06
C GLY A 407 28.59 -6.86 22.05
N GLU A 408 27.44 -6.22 21.82
CA GLU A 408 26.82 -5.30 22.78
C GLU A 408 25.58 -5.97 23.41
N PRO A 409 25.46 -6.00 24.74
CA PRO A 409 24.28 -6.56 25.39
C PRO A 409 23.05 -5.68 25.13
N LEU A 410 21.89 -6.32 24.92
CA LEU A 410 20.61 -5.63 24.89
C LEU A 410 20.34 -4.97 26.25
N SER A 411 19.61 -3.84 26.23
CA SER A 411 19.22 -3.18 27.48
C SER A 411 18.36 -4.10 28.35
N THR A 412 18.42 -3.91 29.67
CA THR A 412 17.62 -4.70 30.62
C THR A 412 16.12 -4.57 30.35
N ASP A 413 15.67 -3.40 29.91
CA ASP A 413 14.28 -3.14 29.57
C ASP A 413 13.85 -3.86 28.28
N HIS A 414 14.71 -3.86 27.24
CA HIS A 414 14.46 -4.62 26.01
C HIS A 414 14.42 -6.13 26.29
N LEU A 415 15.35 -6.66 27.07
CA LEU A 415 15.37 -8.08 27.43
C LEU A 415 14.12 -8.49 28.21
N LYS A 416 13.71 -7.70 29.20
CA LYS A 416 12.53 -7.94 30.01
C LYS A 416 11.26 -8.09 29.17
N HIS A 417 11.09 -7.22 28.17
CA HIS A 417 9.90 -7.24 27.33
C HIS A 417 10.00 -8.28 26.20
N LEU A 418 11.19 -8.49 25.63
CA LEU A 418 11.41 -9.54 24.64
C LEU A 418 11.11 -10.93 25.22
N GLN A 419 11.47 -11.18 26.48
CA GLN A 419 11.18 -12.44 27.16
C GLN A 419 9.67 -12.70 27.37
N GLN A 420 8.83 -11.66 27.33
CA GLN A 420 7.38 -11.79 27.40
C GLN A 420 6.74 -12.10 26.03
N VAL A 421 7.50 -11.94 24.94
CA VAL A 421 7.06 -12.28 23.59
C VAL A 421 7.27 -13.78 23.38
N ASP A 422 6.26 -14.45 22.82
CA ASP A 422 6.41 -15.85 22.40
C ASP A 422 7.56 -15.93 21.38
N LYS A 423 8.56 -16.78 21.63
CA LYS A 423 9.71 -16.93 20.74
C LYS A 423 9.31 -17.25 19.30
N ARG A 424 8.17 -17.93 19.07
CA ARG A 424 7.64 -18.22 17.73
C ARG A 424 7.20 -16.96 16.95
N ARG A 425 6.97 -15.85 17.65
CA ARG A 425 6.69 -14.52 17.08
C ARG A 425 7.94 -13.64 16.97
N ALA A 426 9.08 -14.06 17.52
CA ALA A 426 10.33 -13.34 17.41
C ALA A 426 11.20 -13.91 16.28
N PHE A 427 11.66 -13.04 15.37
CA PHE A 427 12.43 -13.40 14.19
C PHE A 427 13.76 -12.64 14.16
N GLY A 428 14.86 -13.37 14.10
CA GLY A 428 16.17 -12.80 13.81
C GLY A 428 16.34 -12.62 12.30
N LEU A 429 16.91 -11.52 11.86
CA LEU A 429 17.21 -11.23 10.47
C LEU A 429 18.71 -11.05 10.30
N VAL A 430 19.28 -11.75 9.31
CA VAL A 430 20.69 -11.63 8.93
C VAL A 430 20.82 -11.33 7.45
N SER A 431 21.88 -10.61 7.07
CA SER A 431 22.21 -10.35 5.68
C SER A 431 23.71 -10.32 5.49
N ARG A 432 24.22 -11.09 4.53
CA ARG A 432 25.64 -11.13 4.18
C ARG A 432 25.98 -9.93 3.31
N ARG A 433 26.99 -9.17 3.75
CA ARG A 433 27.57 -8.07 2.98
C ARG A 433 29.09 -8.08 3.10
N PRO A 434 29.84 -7.62 2.08
CA PRO A 434 31.28 -7.41 2.19
C PRO A 434 31.60 -6.48 3.38
N GLY A 435 32.54 -6.87 4.24
CA GLY A 435 32.86 -6.13 5.47
C GLY A 435 31.75 -6.15 6.54
N GLY A 436 30.76 -7.04 6.40
CA GLY A 436 29.67 -7.22 7.36
C GLY A 436 30.06 -8.04 8.59
N PRO A 437 29.12 -8.21 9.54
CA PRO A 437 29.34 -8.99 10.75
C PRO A 437 29.50 -10.50 10.45
N ASP A 438 30.11 -11.23 11.38
CA ASP A 438 30.24 -12.69 11.34
C ASP A 438 28.86 -13.36 11.44
N ILE A 439 28.29 -13.74 10.29
CA ILE A 439 26.91 -14.22 10.19
C ILE A 439 26.65 -15.49 11.00
N PRO A 440 27.51 -16.53 10.98
CA PRO A 440 27.37 -17.68 11.88
C PRO A 440 27.23 -17.28 13.36
N ARG A 441 28.10 -16.41 13.86
CA ARG A 441 28.07 -15.95 15.25
C ARG A 441 26.80 -15.15 15.55
N VAL A 442 26.46 -14.17 14.70
CA VAL A 442 25.23 -13.38 14.85
C VAL A 442 23.98 -14.26 14.81
N THR A 443 23.98 -15.30 13.96
CA THR A 443 22.85 -16.23 13.86
C THR A 443 22.67 -17.01 15.16
N GLN A 444 23.77 -17.48 15.75
CA GLN A 444 23.77 -18.16 17.05
C GLN A 444 23.25 -17.23 18.16
N ASP A 445 23.72 -15.99 18.20
CA ASP A 445 23.30 -15.00 19.19
C ASP A 445 21.81 -14.66 19.05
N LEU A 446 21.32 -14.49 17.82
CA LEU A 446 19.90 -14.24 17.55
C LEU A 446 19.02 -15.44 17.91
N LEU A 447 19.44 -16.68 17.63
CA LEU A 447 18.70 -17.89 18.01
C LEU A 447 18.53 -18.05 19.53
N ALA A 448 19.41 -17.46 20.35
CA ALA A 448 19.20 -17.41 21.79
C ALA A 448 18.00 -16.52 22.17
N LEU A 449 17.75 -15.47 21.38
CA LEU A 449 16.76 -14.42 21.62
C LEU A 449 15.42 -14.67 20.92
N CYS A 450 15.40 -15.41 19.82
CA CYS A 450 14.23 -15.55 18.94
C CYS A 450 13.99 -17.00 18.52
N GLY A 451 12.82 -17.30 17.95
CA GLY A 451 12.46 -18.66 17.54
C GLY A 451 13.00 -19.06 16.17
N THR A 452 13.28 -18.10 15.29
CA THR A 452 13.71 -18.38 13.92
C THR A 452 14.60 -17.27 13.40
N VAL A 453 15.68 -17.63 12.68
CA VAL A 453 16.52 -16.66 11.97
C VAL A 453 16.32 -16.78 10.46
N ILE A 454 16.06 -15.65 9.81
CA ILE A 454 15.84 -15.54 8.37
C ILE A 454 17.06 -14.88 7.73
N ASP A 455 17.66 -15.58 6.78
CA ASP A 455 18.67 -15.02 5.90
C ASP A 455 18.00 -14.20 4.78
N CYS A 456 18.18 -12.88 4.85
CA CYS A 456 17.69 -11.87 3.91
C CYS A 456 18.69 -11.57 2.77
N THR A 457 19.84 -12.24 2.72
CA THR A 457 20.88 -12.00 1.72
C THR A 457 20.33 -12.12 0.31
N ASN A 458 20.40 -11.03 -0.47
CA ASN A 458 19.92 -10.97 -1.85
C ASN A 458 18.46 -11.41 -2.04
N LYS A 459 17.64 -11.38 -0.97
CA LYS A 459 16.22 -11.71 -1.04
C LYS A 459 15.38 -10.45 -1.16
N PRO A 460 14.35 -10.46 -2.01
CA PRO A 460 13.31 -9.46 -2.00
C PRO A 460 12.63 -9.31 -0.64
N LEU A 461 12.16 -8.09 -0.35
CA LEU A 461 11.41 -7.79 0.87
C LEU A 461 10.19 -8.70 1.02
N GLU A 462 9.47 -8.92 -0.08
CA GLU A 462 8.30 -9.79 -0.17
C GLU A 462 8.65 -11.24 0.16
N SER A 463 9.82 -11.70 -0.27
CA SER A 463 10.28 -13.06 0.02
C SER A 463 10.54 -13.23 1.51
N CYS A 464 11.16 -12.24 2.16
CA CYS A 464 11.38 -12.25 3.60
C CYS A 464 10.05 -12.18 4.37
N ALA A 465 9.13 -11.31 3.94
CA ALA A 465 7.80 -11.19 4.53
C ALA A 465 7.01 -12.51 4.45
N ASN A 466 7.01 -13.15 3.28
CA ASN A 466 6.32 -14.44 3.10
C ASN A 466 6.90 -15.54 4.00
N LEU A 467 8.22 -15.58 4.20
CA LEU A 467 8.84 -16.55 5.12
C LEU A 467 8.38 -16.34 6.57
N ILE A 468 8.27 -15.08 7.01
CA ILE A 468 7.74 -14.74 8.34
C ILE A 468 6.29 -15.17 8.45
N LEU A 469 5.45 -14.80 7.49
CA LEU A 469 4.03 -15.14 7.49
C LEU A 469 3.79 -16.64 7.49
N GLN A 470 4.56 -17.40 6.70
CA GLN A 470 4.49 -18.86 6.69
C GLN A 470 4.83 -19.46 8.06
N HIS A 471 5.85 -18.94 8.76
CA HIS A 471 6.20 -19.39 10.11
C HIS A 471 5.12 -19.05 11.13
N LEU A 472 4.54 -17.85 11.05
CA LEU A 472 3.42 -17.47 11.91
C LEU A 472 2.25 -18.43 11.69
N HIS A 473 1.82 -18.65 10.45
CA HIS A 473 0.68 -19.53 10.13
C HIS A 473 0.90 -20.98 10.55
N THR A 474 2.08 -21.55 10.30
CA THR A 474 2.39 -22.94 10.67
C THR A 474 2.48 -23.14 12.18
N SER A 475 3.01 -22.15 12.90
CA SER A 475 3.12 -22.19 14.36
C SER A 475 1.77 -22.12 15.07
N PHE A 476 0.76 -21.46 14.49
CA PHE A 476 -0.59 -21.38 15.05
C PHE A 476 -1.43 -22.63 14.71
N ALA A 477 -1.30 -23.19 13.51
CA ALA A 477 -2.01 -24.42 13.13
C ALA A 477 -1.64 -25.62 14.02
N ALA A 478 -0.36 -25.76 14.40
CA ALA A 478 0.09 -26.82 15.29
C ALA A 478 -0.42 -26.64 16.74
N ALA A 479 -0.70 -25.41 17.18
CA ALA A 479 -1.21 -25.12 18.53
C ALA A 479 -2.71 -25.44 18.65
N ASP A 480 -3.50 -25.23 17.59
CA ASP A 480 -4.92 -25.59 17.55
C ASP A 480 -5.11 -27.13 17.55
N ASP A 481 -4.21 -27.87 16.91
CA ASP A 481 -4.21 -29.34 16.94
C ASP A 481 -3.88 -29.89 18.35
N GLU A 482 -2.94 -29.27 19.09
CA GLU A 482 -2.66 -29.65 20.49
C GLU A 482 -3.86 -29.40 21.42
N ILE A 483 -4.60 -28.31 21.22
CA ILE A 483 -5.82 -28.01 21.99
C ILE A 483 -6.93 -29.03 21.69
N GLN A 484 -7.06 -29.47 20.44
CA GLN A 484 -8.02 -30.54 20.08
C GLN A 484 -7.61 -31.92 20.63
N VAL A 485 -6.32 -32.23 20.69
CA VAL A 485 -5.81 -33.49 21.28
C VAL A 485 -6.02 -33.51 22.80
N VAL A 486 -5.83 -32.38 23.50
CA VAL A 486 -6.10 -32.26 24.94
C VAL A 486 -7.60 -32.40 25.23
N HIS A 487 -8.48 -31.83 24.40
CA HIS A 487 -9.92 -32.03 24.55
C HIS A 487 -10.38 -33.46 24.26
N LYS A 488 -9.77 -34.16 23.28
CA LYS A 488 -10.04 -35.59 23.03
C LYS A 488 -9.59 -36.48 24.18
N ASN A 489 -8.41 -36.23 24.75
CA ASN A 489 -7.90 -37.04 25.86
C ASN A 489 -8.69 -36.84 27.16
N ASN A 490 -9.19 -35.62 27.43
CA ASN A 490 -10.07 -35.38 28.58
C ASN A 490 -11.49 -35.94 28.39
N SER A 491 -11.94 -36.14 27.15
CA SER A 491 -13.24 -36.80 26.86
C SER A 491 -13.20 -38.32 26.92
N MET A 492 -12.01 -38.93 26.94
CA MET A 492 -11.82 -40.38 27.12
C MET A 492 -11.60 -40.80 28.59
N GLN A 493 -11.47 -39.84 29.51
CA GLN A 493 -11.32 -40.08 30.95
C GLN A 493 -12.54 -39.63 31.79
N ALA A 494 -13.66 -39.25 31.16
CA ALA A 494 -14.91 -38.89 31.83
C ALA A 494 -15.99 -39.95 31.64
#